data_AF-D2Q3Y9-F1
#
_entry.id   AF-D2Q3Y9-F1
#
_cell.length_a   1.000
_cell.length_b   1.000
_cell.length_c   1.000
_cell.angle_alpha   90.00
_cell.angle_beta   90.00
_cell.angle_gamma   90.00
#
_symmetry.space_group_name_H-M   'P 1'
#
loop_
_entity.id
_entity.type
_entity.pdbx_description
1 polymer ?
#
loop_
_entity_poly.entity_id
_entity_poly.type
_entity_poly.pdbx_seq_one_letter_code
_entity_poly.pdbx_strand_id
1 'polypeptide(L)' 'MGTTEPQDTAPQTVAARTGEPHGDRLARTEWLIAELRERADSCVDPAERTNLHRSADALVRLAIAMQP' A
#
# COMPACT_ATOMS: atom_id res chain seq x y z
N MET A 1 5.13 -31.50 -31.92
CA MET A 1 5.80 -30.88 -30.75
C MET A 1 6.08 -29.44 -31.14
N GLY A 2 5.26 -28.42 -30.85
CA GLY A 2 4.36 -28.23 -29.72
C GLY A 2 4.76 -26.92 -29.01
N THR A 3 4.65 -25.81 -29.74
CA THR A 3 4.43 -24.42 -29.31
C THR A 3 5.31 -23.82 -28.19
N THR A 4 6.32 -23.03 -28.58
CA THR A 4 6.84 -21.94 -27.73
C THR A 4 5.94 -20.72 -27.90
N GLU A 5 5.09 -20.45 -26.91
CA GLU A 5 4.36 -19.19 -26.78
C GLU A 5 5.35 -18.02 -26.61
N PRO A 6 5.26 -16.95 -27.42
CA PRO A 6 5.90 -15.69 -27.11
C PRO A 6 5.03 -14.98 -26.07
N GLN A 7 5.49 -14.95 -24.82
CA GLN A 7 4.86 -14.15 -23.77
C GLN A 7 5.09 -12.67 -24.07
N ASP A 8 4.03 -12.04 -24.58
CA ASP A 8 3.82 -10.61 -24.70
C ASP A 8 4.12 -9.94 -23.35
N THR A 9 5.32 -9.40 -23.22
CA THR A 9 5.69 -8.57 -22.07
C THR A 9 5.14 -7.17 -22.33
N ALA A 10 3.84 -6.99 -22.12
CA ALA A 10 3.27 -5.67 -21.97
C ALA A 10 3.80 -5.07 -20.66
N PRO A 11 4.56 -3.95 -20.67
CA PRO A 11 4.78 -3.20 -19.45
C PRO A 11 3.40 -2.69 -19.03
N GLN A 12 2.89 -3.21 -17.91
CA GLN A 12 1.68 -2.70 -17.29
C GLN A 12 1.95 -1.25 -16.90
N THR A 13 1.58 -0.36 -17.81
CA THR A 13 1.61 1.09 -17.66
C THR A 13 0.80 1.38 -16.41
N VAL A 14 1.48 1.80 -15.35
CA VAL A 14 0.84 2.34 -14.15
C VAL A 14 0.11 3.60 -14.59
N ALA A 15 -1.14 3.43 -15.00
CA ALA A 15 -2.07 4.51 -15.29
C ALA A 15 -2.46 5.18 -13.97
N ALA A 16 -1.49 5.82 -13.31
CA ALA A 16 -1.74 6.74 -12.21
C ALA A 16 -2.19 8.07 -12.80
N ARG A 17 -3.43 8.11 -13.31
CA ARG A 17 -4.18 9.35 -13.51
C ARG A 17 -5.64 9.11 -13.17
N THR A 18 -5.89 8.85 -11.89
CA THR A 18 -7.18 9.10 -11.28
C THR A 18 -6.96 10.12 -10.18
N GLY A 19 -7.48 11.32 -10.41
CA GLY A 19 -7.73 12.27 -9.34
C GLY A 19 -8.83 11.70 -8.48
N GLU A 20 -8.48 10.76 -7.60
CA GLU A 20 -9.38 10.31 -6.55
C GLU A 20 -9.72 11.55 -5.69
N PRO A 21 -10.99 11.76 -5.32
CA PRO A 21 -11.33 12.81 -4.37
C PRO A 21 -10.45 12.58 -3.13
N HIS A 22 -9.87 13.64 -2.57
CA HIS A 22 -8.89 13.50 -1.48
C HIS A 22 -9.47 12.68 -0.30
N GLY A 23 -10.80 12.65 -0.14
CA GLY A 23 -11.52 11.77 0.78
C GLY A 23 -11.30 10.27 0.53
N ASP A 24 -11.33 9.77 -0.71
CA ASP A 24 -11.13 8.34 -1.00
C ASP A 24 -9.68 7.92 -0.79
N ARG A 25 -8.75 8.83 -1.09
CA ARG A 25 -7.32 8.61 -0.84
C ARG A 25 -7.00 8.62 0.66
N LEU A 26 -7.61 9.52 1.42
CA LEU A 26 -7.48 9.58 2.87
C LEU A 26 -8.09 8.34 3.53
N ALA A 27 -9.32 7.97 3.18
CA ALA A 27 -10.00 6.78 3.70
C ALA A 27 -9.22 5.49 3.43
N ARG A 28 -8.65 5.34 2.22
CA ARG A 28 -7.78 4.21 1.90
C ARG A 28 -6.50 4.20 2.75
N THR A 29 -5.94 5.38 3.01
CA THR A 29 -4.73 5.52 3.84
C THR A 29 -5.02 5.17 5.30
N GLU A 30 -6.15 5.63 5.83
CA GLU A 30 -6.63 5.29 7.18
C GLU A 30 -6.87 3.78 7.34
N TRP A 31 -7.51 3.15 6.36
CA TRP A 31 -7.69 1.70 6.34
C TRP A 31 -6.35 0.95 6.34
N LEU A 32 -5.38 1.37 5.51
CA LEU A 32 -4.04 0.75 5.49
C LEU A 32 -3.29 0.92 6.81
N ILE A 33 -3.43 2.07 7.48
CA ILE A 33 -2.85 2.30 8.81
C ILE A 33 -3.39 1.27 9.82
N ALA A 34 -4.71 1.04 9.81
CA ALA A 34 -5.34 0.07 10.71
C ALA A 34 -4.84 -1.36 10.43
N GLU A 35 -4.83 -1.77 9.16
CA GLU A 35 -4.37 -3.11 8.75
C GLU A 35 -2.91 -3.36 9.16
N LEU A 36 -2.02 -2.38 8.97
CA LEU A 36 -0.61 -2.52 9.35
C LEU A 36 -0.42 -2.64 10.86
N ARG A 37 -1.24 -1.95 11.64
CA ARG A 37 -1.20 -2.04 13.11
C ARG A 37 -1.70 -3.40 13.59
N GLU A 38 -2.81 -3.89 13.06
CA GLU A 38 -3.33 -5.22 13.39
C GLU A 38 -2.34 -6.33 13.05
N ARG A 39 -1.67 -6.22 11.89
CA ARG A 39 -0.59 -7.15 11.51
C ARG A 39 0.62 -7.03 12.44
N ALA A 40 0.98 -5.82 12.86
CA ALA A 40 2.08 -5.63 13.80
C ALA A 40 1.79 -6.26 15.17
N ASP A 41 0.54 -6.18 15.65
CA ASP A 41 0.12 -6.74 16.93
C ASP A 41 0.12 -8.29 16.92
N SER A 42 -0.14 -8.90 15.77
CA SER A 42 -0.12 -10.36 15.58
C SER A 42 1.25 -10.90 15.10
N CYS A 43 2.21 -10.02 14.82
CA CYS A 43 3.53 -10.40 14.31
C CYS A 43 4.45 -10.91 15.42
N VAL A 44 5.02 -12.10 15.21
CA VAL A 44 5.95 -12.76 16.14
C VAL A 44 7.38 -12.23 15.99
N ASP A 45 7.78 -11.87 14.77
CA ASP A 45 9.14 -11.36 14.51
C ASP A 45 9.26 -9.89 14.95
N PRO A 46 10.14 -9.58 15.91
CA PRO A 46 10.32 -8.20 16.38
C PRO A 46 10.83 -7.25 15.27
N ALA A 47 11.59 -7.74 14.29
CA ALA A 47 12.09 -6.92 13.19
C ALA A 47 10.95 -6.55 12.22
N GLU A 48 10.17 -7.53 11.79
CA GLU A 48 8.97 -7.31 10.97
C GLU A 48 7.95 -6.42 11.68
N ARG A 49 7.65 -6.66 12.96
CA ARG A 49 6.77 -5.80 13.76
C ARG A 49 7.22 -4.34 13.75
N THR A 50 8.52 -4.11 13.91
CA THR A 50 9.10 -2.75 13.86
C THR A 50 8.93 -2.11 12.48
N ASN A 51 9.12 -2.88 11.41
CA ASN A 51 8.93 -2.40 10.04
C ASN A 51 7.45 -2.07 9.75
N LEU A 52 6.51 -2.88 10.24
CA LEU A 52 5.07 -2.64 10.12
C LEU A 52 4.65 -1.36 10.84
N HIS A 53 5.10 -1.15 12.09
CA HIS A 53 4.84 0.10 12.81
C HIS A 53 5.44 1.32 12.11
N ARG A 54 6.69 1.22 11.62
CA ARG A 54 7.32 2.32 10.86
C ARG A 54 6.52 2.66 9.60
N SER A 55 5.99 1.64 8.92
CA SER A 55 5.18 1.83 7.72
C SER A 55 3.85 2.50 8.05
N ALA A 56 3.19 2.08 9.13
CA ALA A 56 1.97 2.72 9.62
C ALA A 56 2.22 4.19 10.00
N ASP A 57 3.32 4.50 10.69
CA ASP A 57 3.68 5.87 11.07
C ASP A 57 3.95 6.77 9.85
N ALA A 58 4.59 6.24 8.81
CA ALA A 58 4.79 6.98 7.56
C ALA A 58 3.44 7.33 6.90
N LEU A 59 2.48 6.40 6.90
CA LEU A 59 1.14 6.62 6.39
C LEU A 59 0.33 7.59 7.25
N VAL A 60 0.50 7.59 8.58
CA VAL A 60 -0.12 8.59 9.47
C VAL A 60 0.36 10.00 9.10
N ARG A 61 1.66 10.18 8.89
CA ARG A 61 2.21 11.49 8.46
C ARG A 61 1.65 11.92 7.11
N LEU A 62 1.48 10.97 6.18
CA LEU A 62 0.84 11.23 4.90
C LEU A 62 -0.64 11.62 5.07
N ALA A 63 -1.40 10.90 5.88
CA ALA A 63 -2.81 11.19 6.16
C ALA A 63 -2.99 12.60 6.71
N ILE A 64 -2.17 13.00 7.69
CA ILE A 64 -2.15 14.35 8.26
C ILE A 64 -1.88 15.40 7.17
N ALA A 65 -0.91 15.15 6.27
CA ALA A 65 -0.59 16.06 5.18
C ALA A 65 -1.67 16.15 4.08
N MET A 66 -2.60 15.19 4.02
CA MET A 66 -3.73 15.17 3.08
C MET A 66 -5.00 15.83 3.63
N GLN A 67 -5.04 16.17 4.92
CA GLN A 67 -6.17 16.88 5.50
C GLN A 67 -6.19 18.33 4.96
N PRO A 68 -7.36 18.85 4.55
CA PRO A 68 -7.52 20.19 3.99
C PRO A 68 -7.41 21.31 5.03
#